data_AF-A0A239BVZ6-F1
#
_entry.id   AF-A0A239BVZ6-F1
#
_cell.length_a   1.000
_cell.length_b   1.000
_cell.length_c   1.000
_cell.angle_alpha   90.00
_cell.angle_beta   90.00
_cell.angle_gamma   90.00
#
_symmetry.space_group_name_H-M   'P 1'
#
loop_
_entity.id
_entity.type
_entity.pdbx_description
1 polymer ?
#
loop_
_entity_poly.entity_id
_entity_poly.type
_entity_poly.pdbx_seq_one_letter_code
_entity_poly.pdbx_strand_id
1 'polypeptide(L)'
;MTVSTDNQVLVDAPMEMVWEHTNDVAGWPELFTEYAAVEIIERDGPSVMFRLTTHPDEQGNVWSWVSRRTPDPETRTVRAHRVETGPFAFMNICWEYRQQAAGVLMRWTQEFAMKPDSPIGDDAMRDRINRGTAEQMAHIKAVLEDRARKAPGKDGPGAYGPGDLHAQRLLYLTCGMRLAAVVSTLAELGVADLTASGPRSVTELAAATGTVPDALYRLLRCAASVGILEEQPDGRFAGTPLGDGLRADDPYSLLPLVLHSTRSFVTKPFGALAHSIRTGEPATVPTLGTDIWRYFAGNPEDGARFDHTMTTLGRWETERHLDVVGPERFGRIADLGGGQGHFLAAALRRAPDASGVLFERPGAVEAAAEVLDAQGVAERVTRIAGDFFTDPLPDDCDAYVLKAVLHNWPDERAVELLTAVRGAIEDRRAARLFIVEHVVAEGNRWDHAKFLDLDMLVLFGGRERRHGEWRRLLARCGFALVAPPREGHWTVLECRPVEAE
;
A
#
# COMPACT_ATOMS: atom_id res chain seq x y z
N MET A 1 37.44 -35.41 -13.02
CA MET A 1 37.40 -35.28 -11.55
C MET A 1 36.74 -33.92 -11.28
N THR A 2 35.79 -33.79 -10.36
CA THR A 2 35.19 -32.46 -10.11
C THR A 2 36.18 -31.60 -9.35
N VAL A 3 36.43 -30.38 -9.82
CA VAL A 3 37.33 -29.43 -9.18
C VAL A 3 36.54 -28.20 -8.72
N SER A 4 36.90 -27.69 -7.54
CA SER A 4 36.25 -26.53 -6.93
C SER A 4 37.23 -25.43 -6.55
N THR A 5 36.77 -24.19 -6.62
CA THR A 5 37.42 -23.00 -6.07
C THR A 5 36.52 -22.35 -5.01
N ASP A 6 37.12 -21.66 -4.05
CA ASP A 6 36.42 -20.97 -2.97
C ASP A 6 37.20 -19.70 -2.60
N ASN A 7 36.65 -18.55 -3.00
CA ASN A 7 37.27 -17.24 -2.80
C ASN A 7 36.30 -16.33 -2.08
N GLN A 8 36.81 -15.41 -1.26
CA GLN A 8 35.98 -14.47 -0.52
C GLN A 8 36.67 -13.12 -0.35
N VAL A 9 35.85 -12.07 -0.25
CA VAL A 9 36.29 -10.70 0.01
C VAL A 9 35.29 -10.00 0.93
N LEU A 10 35.79 -9.20 1.86
CA LEU A 10 34.97 -8.33 2.69
C LEU A 10 34.91 -6.94 2.05
N VAL A 11 33.71 -6.43 1.79
CA VAL A 11 33.47 -5.13 1.14
C VAL A 11 32.85 -4.18 2.17
N ASP A 12 33.51 -3.06 2.47
CA ASP A 12 33.02 -1.98 3.34
C ASP A 12 32.00 -1.10 2.60
N ALA A 13 30.84 -1.69 2.32
CA ALA A 13 29.70 -1.03 1.71
C ALA A 13 28.38 -1.65 2.22
N PRO A 14 27.24 -0.95 2.15
CA PRO A 14 25.95 -1.49 2.57
C PRO A 14 25.53 -2.74 1.77
N MET A 15 24.84 -3.69 2.42
CA MET A 15 24.37 -4.93 1.78
C MET A 15 23.59 -4.69 0.49
N GLU A 16 22.61 -3.79 0.49
CA GLU A 16 21.80 -3.55 -0.71
C GLU A 16 22.64 -3.01 -1.86
N MET A 17 23.60 -2.11 -1.58
CA MET A 17 24.50 -1.60 -2.60
C MET A 17 25.36 -2.73 -3.19
N VAL A 18 25.98 -3.57 -2.35
CA VAL A 18 26.79 -4.69 -2.82
C VAL A 18 25.93 -5.67 -3.62
N TRP A 19 24.74 -6.00 -3.13
CA TRP A 19 23.81 -6.93 -3.75
C TRP A 19 23.32 -6.45 -5.12
N GLU A 20 22.78 -5.23 -5.21
CA GLU A 20 22.22 -4.66 -6.44
C GLU A 20 23.27 -4.55 -7.54
N HIS A 21 24.43 -3.95 -7.23
CA HIS A 21 25.48 -3.71 -8.23
C HIS A 21 26.10 -5.00 -8.74
N THR A 22 26.34 -5.98 -7.88
CA THR A 22 26.95 -7.25 -8.31
C THR A 22 25.96 -8.17 -9.02
N ASN A 23 24.65 -7.94 -8.86
CA ASN A 23 23.59 -8.66 -9.58
C ASN A 23 23.02 -7.91 -10.78
N ASP A 24 23.41 -6.65 -11.02
CA ASP A 24 23.13 -5.95 -12.26
C ASP A 24 24.06 -6.41 -13.38
N VAL A 25 23.67 -7.52 -14.00
CA VAL A 25 24.42 -8.18 -15.09
C VAL A 25 24.71 -7.23 -16.27
N ALA A 26 23.82 -6.28 -16.57
CA ALA A 26 24.02 -5.34 -17.67
C ALA A 26 25.17 -4.35 -17.38
N GLY A 27 25.38 -3.99 -16.12
CA GLY A 27 26.45 -3.09 -15.67
C GLY A 27 27.81 -3.77 -15.47
N TRP A 28 27.95 -5.08 -15.70
CA TRP A 28 29.20 -5.79 -15.45
C TRP A 28 30.42 -5.28 -16.22
N PRO A 29 30.35 -4.73 -17.46
CA PRO A 29 31.50 -4.13 -18.12
C PRO A 29 32.11 -2.94 -17.36
N GLU A 30 31.33 -2.31 -16.47
CA GLU A 30 31.82 -1.22 -15.61
C GLU A 30 32.29 -1.70 -14.23
N LEU A 31 32.05 -2.96 -13.89
CA LEU A 31 32.30 -3.55 -12.57
C LEU A 31 33.43 -4.60 -12.60
N PHE A 32 33.57 -5.34 -13.70
CA PHE A 32 34.60 -6.35 -13.93
C PHE A 32 35.59 -5.83 -14.96
N THR A 33 36.89 -6.00 -14.70
CA THR A 33 37.91 -5.57 -15.66
C THR A 33 38.06 -6.52 -16.85
N GLU A 34 37.53 -7.74 -16.75
CA GLU A 34 37.66 -8.76 -17.80
C GLU A 34 36.59 -8.68 -18.88
N TYR A 35 35.43 -8.04 -18.63
CA TYR A 35 34.29 -8.05 -19.54
C TYR A 35 34.20 -6.78 -20.37
N ALA A 36 34.26 -6.93 -21.69
CA ALA A 36 34.09 -5.83 -22.65
C ALA A 36 32.62 -5.52 -22.93
N ALA A 37 31.75 -6.54 -22.90
CA ALA A 37 30.34 -6.38 -23.19
C ALA A 37 29.49 -7.49 -22.55
N VAL A 38 28.23 -7.14 -22.29
CA VAL A 38 27.18 -8.07 -21.87
C VAL A 38 25.94 -7.84 -22.72
N GLU A 39 25.39 -8.94 -23.27
CA GLU A 39 24.12 -8.93 -23.99
C GLU A 39 23.10 -9.78 -23.24
N ILE A 40 21.97 -9.19 -22.84
CA ILE A 40 20.87 -9.90 -22.19
C ILE A 40 20.04 -10.62 -23.26
N ILE A 41 19.98 -11.95 -23.19
CA ILE A 41 19.24 -12.78 -24.15
C ILE A 41 17.80 -12.97 -23.68
N GLU A 42 17.62 -13.29 -22.39
CA GLU A 42 16.31 -13.63 -21.83
C GLU A 42 16.25 -13.27 -20.34
N ARG A 43 15.07 -12.87 -19.87
CA ARG A 43 14.74 -12.73 -18.44
C ARG A 43 13.49 -13.56 -18.15
N ASP A 44 13.58 -14.47 -17.18
CA ASP A 44 12.49 -15.33 -16.74
C ASP A 44 12.43 -15.31 -15.20
N GLY A 45 11.46 -14.58 -14.65
CA GLY A 45 11.38 -14.31 -13.22
C GLY A 45 12.69 -13.70 -12.67
N PRO A 46 13.29 -14.27 -11.60
CA PRO A 46 14.58 -13.82 -11.10
C PRO A 46 15.76 -14.25 -11.99
N SER A 47 15.58 -15.21 -12.90
CA SER A 47 16.66 -15.75 -13.73
C SER A 47 16.96 -14.85 -14.94
N VAL A 48 18.24 -14.70 -15.25
CA VAL A 48 18.74 -13.96 -16.42
C VAL A 48 19.68 -14.87 -17.21
N MET A 49 19.44 -14.95 -18.52
CA MET A 49 20.34 -15.59 -19.48
C MET A 49 21.01 -14.52 -20.34
N PHE A 50 22.33 -14.57 -20.46
CA PHE A 50 23.11 -13.50 -21.04
C PHE A 50 24.41 -14.02 -21.67
N ARG A 51 24.89 -13.31 -22.69
CA ARG A 51 26.19 -13.53 -23.32
C ARG A 51 27.21 -12.58 -22.72
N LEU A 52 28.34 -13.13 -22.30
CA LEU A 52 29.52 -12.39 -21.89
C LEU A 52 30.53 -12.35 -23.01
N THR A 53 31.24 -11.23 -23.15
CA THR A 53 32.37 -11.08 -24.07
C THR A 53 33.53 -10.43 -23.33
N THR A 54 34.71 -11.05 -23.36
CA THR A 54 35.89 -10.53 -22.67
C THR A 54 36.61 -9.46 -23.49
N HIS A 55 37.45 -8.65 -22.85
CA HIS A 55 38.51 -7.96 -23.57
C HIS A 55 39.49 -8.97 -24.22
N PRO A 56 40.23 -8.57 -25.27
CA PRO A 56 41.27 -9.41 -25.84
C PRO A 56 42.32 -9.77 -24.78
N ASP A 57 42.71 -11.05 -24.70
CA ASP A 57 43.82 -11.47 -23.86
C ASP A 57 45.18 -11.01 -24.42
N GLU A 58 46.29 -11.31 -23.73
CA GLU A 58 47.65 -10.95 -24.16
C GLU A 58 48.03 -11.50 -25.54
N GLN A 59 47.31 -12.52 -26.03
CA GLN A 59 47.50 -13.13 -27.35
C GLN A 59 46.49 -12.59 -28.38
N GLY A 60 45.64 -11.64 -28.00
CA GLY A 60 44.63 -11.02 -28.84
C GLY A 60 43.33 -11.82 -28.97
N ASN A 61 43.14 -12.91 -28.21
CA ASN A 61 41.93 -13.72 -28.30
C ASN A 61 40.78 -13.10 -27.51
N VAL A 62 39.59 -13.07 -28.11
CA VAL A 62 38.34 -12.63 -27.49
C VAL A 62 37.48 -13.85 -27.19
N TRP A 63 37.03 -13.99 -25.96
CA TRP A 63 36.21 -15.11 -25.53
C TRP A 63 34.77 -14.67 -25.34
N SER A 64 33.81 -15.48 -25.82
CA SER A 64 32.39 -15.24 -25.62
C SER A 64 31.64 -16.53 -25.27
N TRP A 65 30.69 -16.45 -24.34
CA TRP A 65 29.86 -17.58 -23.92
C TRP A 65 28.54 -17.10 -23.31
N VAL A 66 27.54 -17.98 -23.30
CA VAL A 66 26.25 -17.77 -22.62
C VAL A 66 26.25 -18.40 -21.23
N SER A 67 25.74 -17.65 -20.26
CA SER A 67 25.50 -18.09 -18.88
C SER A 67 24.05 -17.84 -18.48
N ARG A 68 23.55 -18.64 -17.55
CA ARG A 68 22.28 -18.41 -16.84
C ARG A 68 22.57 -18.18 -15.36
N ARG A 69 21.96 -17.15 -14.77
CA ARG A 69 22.14 -16.74 -13.37
C ARG A 69 20.77 -16.54 -12.71
N THR A 70 20.63 -16.98 -11.47
CA THR A 70 19.40 -16.88 -10.68
C THR A 70 19.73 -16.36 -9.27
N PRO A 71 19.59 -15.06 -9.01
CA PRO A 71 19.65 -14.49 -7.67
C PRO A 71 18.43 -14.86 -6.82
N ASP A 72 18.68 -15.10 -5.53
CA ASP A 72 17.66 -15.26 -4.50
C ASP A 72 17.91 -14.22 -3.39
N PRO A 73 17.10 -13.14 -3.33
CA PRO A 73 17.28 -12.07 -2.36
C PRO A 73 16.91 -12.48 -0.92
N GLU A 74 16.09 -13.51 -0.73
CA GLU A 74 15.70 -13.98 0.61
C GLU A 74 16.87 -14.67 1.30
N THR A 75 17.54 -15.57 0.58
CA THR A 75 18.70 -16.31 1.11
C THR A 75 20.02 -15.57 0.92
N ARG A 76 20.02 -14.47 0.15
CA ARG A 76 21.22 -13.73 -0.28
C ARG A 76 22.25 -14.64 -0.94
N THR A 77 21.76 -15.51 -1.82
CA THR A 77 22.59 -16.39 -2.64
C THR A 77 22.27 -16.25 -4.12
N VAL A 78 23.23 -16.63 -4.97
CA VAL A 78 23.05 -16.59 -6.41
C VAL A 78 23.64 -17.84 -7.02
N ARG A 79 22.85 -18.54 -7.83
CA ARG A 79 23.30 -19.73 -8.57
C ARG A 79 23.44 -19.39 -10.04
N ALA A 80 24.56 -19.75 -10.64
CA ALA A 80 24.78 -19.58 -12.07
C ALA A 80 25.48 -20.80 -12.68
N HIS A 81 25.30 -20.99 -13.98
CA HIS A 81 26.04 -21.97 -14.75
C HIS A 81 26.25 -21.50 -16.18
N ARG A 82 27.32 -22.00 -16.83
CA ARG A 82 27.53 -21.77 -18.27
C ARG A 82 26.59 -22.66 -19.08
N VAL A 83 25.81 -22.04 -19.97
CA VAL A 83 24.95 -22.73 -20.94
C VAL A 83 25.80 -23.16 -22.15
N GLU A 84 26.62 -22.24 -22.66
CA GLU A 84 27.65 -22.56 -23.64
C GLU A 84 28.96 -22.87 -22.89
N THR A 85 29.25 -24.15 -22.71
CA THR A 85 30.32 -24.58 -21.78
C THR A 85 31.74 -24.39 -22.34
N GLY A 86 31.90 -24.24 -23.66
CA GLY A 86 33.22 -24.07 -24.29
C GLY A 86 34.19 -25.20 -23.92
N PRO A 87 35.37 -24.90 -23.33
CA PRO A 87 36.35 -25.93 -22.92
C PRO A 87 35.95 -26.69 -21.65
N PHE A 88 34.90 -26.26 -20.95
CA PHE A 88 34.39 -26.93 -19.76
C PHE A 88 33.41 -28.05 -20.12
N ALA A 89 33.48 -29.17 -19.41
CA ALA A 89 32.40 -30.16 -19.38
C ALA A 89 31.17 -29.59 -18.65
N PHE A 90 31.40 -28.86 -17.55
CA PHE A 90 30.41 -28.02 -16.88
C PHE A 90 31.11 -26.93 -16.05
N MET A 91 30.39 -25.86 -15.72
CA MET A 91 30.86 -24.78 -14.86
C MET A 91 29.67 -24.21 -14.08
N ASN A 92 29.63 -24.49 -12.79
CA ASN A 92 28.63 -24.01 -11.84
C ASN A 92 29.25 -22.99 -10.89
N ILE A 93 28.48 -21.98 -10.51
CA ILE A 93 28.94 -20.85 -9.70
C ILE A 93 27.88 -20.57 -8.64
N CYS A 94 28.32 -20.43 -7.38
CA CYS A 94 27.49 -20.01 -6.27
C CYS A 94 28.11 -18.77 -5.64
N TRP A 95 27.35 -17.68 -5.53
CA TRP A 95 27.74 -16.51 -4.75
C TRP A 95 26.90 -16.44 -3.48
N GLU A 96 27.54 -16.17 -2.35
CA GLU A 96 26.90 -15.96 -1.06
C GLU A 96 27.29 -14.57 -0.53
N TYR A 97 26.34 -13.87 0.08
CA TYR A 97 26.57 -12.57 0.70
C TYR A 97 26.15 -12.64 2.17
N ARG A 98 27.05 -12.28 3.08
CA ARG A 98 26.78 -12.31 4.53
C ARG A 98 27.12 -10.97 5.15
N GLN A 99 26.16 -10.40 5.88
CA GLN A 99 26.40 -9.18 6.64
C GLN A 99 27.40 -9.47 7.78
N GLN A 100 28.44 -8.65 7.89
CA GLN A 100 29.39 -8.62 8.99
C GLN A 100 29.45 -7.20 9.59
N ALA A 101 30.11 -7.06 10.75
CA ALA A 101 30.21 -5.78 11.45
C ALA A 101 30.93 -4.70 10.63
N ALA A 102 31.92 -5.09 9.81
CA ALA A 102 32.74 -4.18 9.02
C ALA A 102 32.33 -4.11 7.53
N GLY A 103 31.19 -4.69 7.14
CA GLY A 103 30.73 -4.69 5.76
C GLY A 103 30.08 -6.00 5.34
N VAL A 104 30.14 -6.33 4.06
CA VAL A 104 29.51 -7.51 3.46
C VAL A 104 30.60 -8.49 3.04
N LEU A 105 30.58 -9.70 3.59
CA LEU A 105 31.42 -10.80 3.10
C LEU A 105 30.77 -11.39 1.86
N MET A 106 31.44 -11.25 0.72
CA MET A 106 31.06 -11.86 -0.55
C MET A 106 31.94 -13.09 -0.79
N ARG A 107 31.34 -14.26 -0.94
CA ARG A 107 32.04 -15.54 -1.17
C ARG A 107 31.57 -16.18 -2.47
N TRP A 108 32.52 -16.56 -3.33
CA TRP A 108 32.25 -17.23 -4.59
C TRP A 108 32.84 -18.64 -4.58
N THR A 109 31.98 -19.63 -4.77
CA THR A 109 32.37 -21.02 -4.97
C THR A 109 32.08 -21.40 -6.41
N GLN A 110 33.06 -22.00 -7.09
CA GLN A 110 32.88 -22.46 -8.47
C GLN A 110 33.25 -23.93 -8.55
N GLU A 111 32.41 -24.71 -9.22
CA GLU A 111 32.61 -26.15 -9.44
C GLU A 111 32.61 -26.43 -10.94
N PHE A 112 33.65 -27.11 -11.41
CA PHE A 112 33.81 -27.37 -12.83
C PHE A 112 34.61 -28.65 -13.10
N ALA A 113 34.57 -29.06 -14.36
CA ALA A 113 35.50 -30.02 -14.94
C ALA A 113 35.80 -29.57 -16.37
N MET A 114 37.04 -29.73 -16.82
CA MET A 114 37.45 -29.50 -18.18
C MET A 114 37.07 -30.69 -19.06
N LYS A 115 36.85 -30.45 -20.36
CA LYS A 115 36.66 -31.56 -21.30
C LYS A 115 37.97 -32.34 -21.49
N PRO A 116 37.93 -33.65 -21.81
CA PRO A 116 39.13 -34.46 -22.00
C PRO A 116 40.09 -33.96 -23.09
N ASP A 117 39.57 -33.23 -24.08
CA ASP A 117 40.29 -32.62 -25.20
C ASP A 117 40.67 -31.15 -24.97
N SER A 118 40.42 -30.61 -23.77
CA SER A 118 40.79 -29.24 -23.42
C SER A 118 42.32 -29.07 -23.41
N PRO A 119 42.85 -27.96 -23.98
CA PRO A 119 44.29 -27.69 -23.96
C PRO A 119 44.83 -27.38 -22.54
N ILE A 120 43.94 -27.16 -21.57
CA ILE A 120 44.26 -26.88 -20.17
C ILE A 120 43.54 -27.93 -19.31
N GLY A 121 44.29 -28.60 -18.43
CA GLY A 121 43.76 -29.55 -17.46
C GLY A 121 43.08 -28.90 -16.25
N ASP A 122 42.33 -29.69 -15.48
CA ASP A 122 41.52 -29.22 -14.35
C ASP A 122 42.32 -28.39 -13.32
N ASP A 123 43.51 -28.85 -12.92
CA ASP A 123 44.35 -28.17 -11.93
C ASP A 123 44.87 -26.82 -12.43
N ALA A 124 45.34 -26.76 -13.68
CA ALA A 124 45.83 -25.52 -14.28
C ALA A 124 44.69 -24.49 -14.45
N MET A 125 43.47 -24.96 -14.75
CA MET A 125 42.30 -24.10 -14.82
C MET A 125 41.85 -23.62 -13.42
N ARG A 126 41.94 -24.47 -12.40
CA ARG A 126 41.66 -24.08 -11.00
C ARG A 126 42.55 -22.93 -10.57
N ASP A 127 43.85 -23.04 -10.84
CA ASP A 127 44.82 -22.02 -10.47
C ASP A 127 44.58 -20.71 -11.25
N ARG A 128 44.21 -20.82 -12.53
CA ARG A 128 43.81 -19.65 -13.35
C ARG A 128 42.55 -18.97 -12.78
N ILE A 129 41.53 -19.74 -12.43
CA ILE A 129 40.26 -19.22 -11.87
C ILE A 129 40.52 -18.57 -10.51
N ASN A 130 41.31 -19.17 -9.63
CA ASN A 130 41.65 -18.59 -8.33
C ASN A 130 42.37 -17.25 -8.47
N ARG A 131 43.37 -17.15 -9.35
CA ARG A 131 44.07 -15.89 -9.62
C ARG A 131 43.12 -14.82 -10.16
N GLY A 132 42.38 -15.15 -11.22
CA GLY A 132 41.44 -14.20 -11.84
C GLY A 132 40.34 -13.76 -10.87
N THR A 133 39.79 -14.68 -10.07
CA THR A 133 38.76 -14.37 -9.07
C THR A 133 39.28 -13.43 -8.00
N ALA A 134 40.50 -13.64 -7.49
CA ALA A 134 41.10 -12.76 -6.49
C ALA A 134 41.31 -11.33 -7.05
N GLU A 135 41.77 -11.20 -8.29
CA GLU A 135 41.95 -9.91 -8.97
C GLU A 135 40.61 -9.19 -9.18
N GLN A 136 39.58 -9.89 -9.70
CA GLN A 136 38.26 -9.31 -9.91
C GLN A 136 37.62 -8.91 -8.58
N MET A 137 37.68 -9.75 -7.54
CA MET A 137 37.15 -9.43 -6.21
C MET A 137 37.82 -8.19 -5.60
N ALA A 138 39.14 -8.04 -5.75
CA ALA A 138 39.85 -6.86 -5.26
C ALA A 138 39.41 -5.59 -6.01
N HIS A 139 39.23 -5.66 -7.32
CA HIS A 139 38.74 -4.54 -8.12
C HIS A 139 37.30 -4.17 -7.77
N ILE A 140 36.39 -5.15 -7.73
CA ILE A 140 34.98 -4.98 -7.36
C ILE A 140 34.86 -4.35 -5.98
N LYS A 141 35.63 -4.84 -4.99
CA LYS A 141 35.72 -4.23 -3.66
C LYS A 141 36.09 -2.75 -3.76
N ALA A 142 37.16 -2.41 -4.49
CA ALA A 142 37.61 -1.03 -4.62
C ALA A 142 36.56 -0.12 -5.26
N VAL A 143 35.90 -0.59 -6.32
CA VAL A 143 34.81 0.14 -7.01
C VAL A 143 33.62 0.36 -6.08
N LEU A 144 33.16 -0.70 -5.40
CA LEU A 144 32.00 -0.61 -4.51
C LEU A 144 32.28 0.26 -3.28
N GLU A 145 33.47 0.17 -2.69
CA GLU A 145 33.85 1.02 -1.56
C GLU A 145 34.05 2.48 -1.97
N ASP A 146 34.58 2.73 -3.18
CA ASP A 146 34.67 4.08 -3.71
C ASP A 146 33.29 4.68 -3.99
N ARG A 147 32.38 3.89 -4.58
CA ARG A 147 30.96 4.26 -4.73
C ARG A 147 30.31 4.51 -3.36
N ALA A 148 30.58 3.68 -2.36
CA ALA A 148 30.05 3.87 -1.01
C ALA A 148 30.61 5.11 -0.30
N ARG A 149 31.89 5.46 -0.52
CA ARG A 149 32.50 6.69 0.00
C ARG A 149 31.94 7.94 -0.68
N LYS A 150 31.72 7.89 -2.00
CA LYS A 150 31.19 8.99 -2.81
C LYS A 150 29.66 9.09 -2.76
N ALA A 151 28.99 8.03 -2.35
CA ALA A 151 27.56 8.05 -2.10
C ALA A 151 27.28 9.12 -1.02
N PRO A 152 26.30 10.01 -1.25
CA PRO A 152 25.96 11.04 -0.29
C PRO A 152 25.50 10.38 1.00
N GLY A 153 26.40 10.29 1.99
CA GLY A 153 26.10 9.54 3.21
C GLY A 153 27.21 9.39 4.25
N LYS A 154 28.35 10.11 4.17
CA LYS A 154 29.37 10.07 5.25
C LYS A 154 30.04 11.39 5.67
N ASP A 155 29.73 12.55 5.08
CA ASP A 155 30.32 13.82 5.53
C ASP A 155 29.28 14.77 6.15
N GLY A 156 29.15 14.74 7.48
CA GLY A 156 28.73 15.85 8.34
C GLY A 156 27.30 16.43 8.20
N PRO A 157 26.82 17.20 9.21
CA PRO A 157 25.51 17.83 9.15
C PRO A 157 25.58 19.08 8.26
N GLY A 158 25.01 19.05 7.04
CA GLY A 158 24.70 20.29 6.33
C GLY A 158 24.80 20.32 4.81
N ALA A 159 24.11 19.44 4.08
CA ALA A 159 23.87 19.68 2.65
C ALA A 159 22.46 19.28 2.22
N TYR A 160 21.43 19.94 2.78
CA TYR A 160 20.09 19.96 2.19
C TYR A 160 20.09 20.85 0.93
N GLY A 161 20.79 20.41 -0.11
CA GLY A 161 20.86 21.11 -1.40
C GLY A 161 19.74 20.64 -2.36
N PRO A 162 19.41 21.42 -3.40
CA PRO A 162 18.40 21.06 -4.39
C PRO A 162 18.68 19.75 -5.15
N GLY A 163 19.89 19.18 -5.08
CA GLY A 163 20.26 17.91 -5.71
C GLY A 163 20.21 16.69 -4.77
N ASP A 164 19.95 16.88 -3.47
CA ASP A 164 19.79 15.77 -2.54
C ASP A 164 18.36 15.20 -2.65
N LEU A 165 18.25 13.94 -3.10
CA LEU A 165 16.96 13.25 -3.26
C LEU A 165 16.18 13.15 -1.95
N HIS A 166 16.86 13.10 -0.80
CA HIS A 166 16.19 13.10 0.51
C HIS A 166 15.63 14.48 0.86
N ALA A 167 16.40 15.54 0.63
CA ALA A 167 15.93 16.91 0.78
C ALA A 167 14.76 17.22 -0.17
N GLN A 168 14.83 16.78 -1.42
CA GLN A 168 13.73 16.91 -2.39
C GLN A 168 12.48 16.15 -1.93
N ARG A 169 12.64 14.93 -1.43
CA ARG A 169 11.51 14.14 -0.90
C ARG A 169 10.88 14.79 0.32
N LEU A 170 11.68 15.32 1.24
CA LEU A 170 11.18 16.09 2.39
C LEU A 170 10.45 17.34 1.93
N LEU A 171 11.01 18.09 0.98
CA LEU A 171 10.36 19.27 0.39
C LEU A 171 9.01 18.90 -0.22
N TYR A 172 8.95 17.81 -0.99
CA TYR A 172 7.70 17.30 -1.56
C TYR A 172 6.66 16.98 -0.48
N LEU A 173 7.06 16.30 0.61
CA LEU A 173 6.18 16.01 1.74
C LEU A 173 5.70 17.30 2.44
N THR A 174 6.54 18.34 2.55
CA THR A 174 6.09 19.64 3.11
C THR A 174 5.03 20.32 2.24
N CYS A 175 4.95 19.97 0.95
CA CYS A 175 3.92 20.46 0.03
C CYS A 175 2.61 19.69 0.13
N GLY A 176 2.51 18.59 0.90
CA GLY A 176 1.33 17.74 0.96
C GLY A 176 0.01 18.48 1.17
N MET A 177 -0.06 19.38 2.15
CA MET A 177 -1.25 20.22 2.39
C MET A 177 -1.60 21.12 1.20
N ARG A 178 -0.58 21.71 0.54
CA ARG A 178 -0.78 22.57 -0.63
C ARG A 178 -1.23 21.76 -1.84
N LEU A 179 -0.68 20.56 -2.04
CA LEU A 179 -1.09 19.65 -3.10
C LEU A 179 -2.54 19.18 -2.89
N ALA A 180 -2.93 18.84 -1.66
CA ALA A 180 -4.32 18.50 -1.35
C ALA A 180 -5.28 19.66 -1.70
N ALA A 181 -4.90 20.91 -1.39
CA ALA A 181 -5.69 22.08 -1.78
C ALA A 181 -5.77 22.26 -3.31
N VAL A 182 -4.69 21.98 -4.05
CA VAL A 182 -4.70 22.00 -5.52
C VAL A 182 -5.69 20.97 -6.06
N VAL A 183 -5.62 19.70 -5.60
CA VAL A 183 -6.52 18.63 -6.06
C VAL A 183 -7.98 18.96 -5.73
N SER A 184 -8.24 19.42 -4.50
CA SER A 184 -9.58 19.82 -4.08
C SER A 184 -10.14 21.00 -4.88
N THR A 185 -9.31 21.98 -5.23
CA THR A 185 -9.76 23.12 -6.04
C THR A 185 -10.13 22.66 -7.45
N LEU A 186 -9.35 21.77 -8.06
CA LEU A 186 -9.67 21.21 -9.38
C LEU A 186 -10.99 20.42 -9.35
N ALA A 187 -11.20 19.65 -8.29
CA ALA A 187 -12.41 18.88 -8.03
C ALA A 187 -13.63 19.80 -7.88
N GLU A 188 -13.55 20.87 -7.09
CA GLU A 188 -14.64 21.84 -6.93
C GLU A 188 -14.97 22.59 -8.22
N LEU A 189 -13.96 22.89 -9.05
CA LEU A 189 -14.14 23.55 -10.33
C LEU A 189 -14.60 22.59 -11.45
N GLY A 190 -14.70 21.29 -11.19
CA GLY A 190 -15.13 20.30 -12.20
C GLY A 190 -14.17 20.18 -13.38
N VAL A 191 -12.87 20.44 -13.18
CA VAL A 191 -11.90 20.47 -14.29
C VAL A 191 -11.74 19.11 -14.97
N ALA A 192 -11.82 18.02 -14.22
CA ALA A 192 -11.70 16.66 -14.76
C ALA A 192 -12.82 16.36 -15.78
N ASP A 193 -14.06 16.76 -15.48
CA ASP A 193 -15.19 16.58 -16.40
C ASP A 193 -15.04 17.44 -17.66
N LEU A 194 -14.46 18.64 -17.54
CA LEU A 194 -14.26 19.55 -18.68
C LEU A 194 -13.16 19.07 -19.65
N THR A 195 -12.17 18.34 -19.14
CA THR A 195 -11.07 17.78 -19.95
C THR A 195 -11.31 16.33 -20.39
N ALA A 196 -12.38 15.69 -19.89
CA ALA A 196 -12.82 14.34 -20.26
C ALA A 196 -12.95 14.10 -21.76
N SER A 197 -13.43 15.11 -22.50
CA SER A 197 -13.66 15.04 -23.95
C SER A 197 -12.46 15.53 -24.77
N GLY A 198 -11.29 15.61 -24.15
CA GLY A 198 -10.03 16.03 -24.78
C GLY A 198 -9.53 17.40 -24.32
N PRO A 199 -8.37 17.82 -24.85
CA PRO A 199 -7.64 18.99 -24.35
C PRO A 199 -8.43 20.30 -24.46
N ARG A 200 -8.26 21.18 -23.47
CA ARG A 200 -8.90 22.51 -23.39
C ARG A 200 -7.86 23.59 -23.09
N SER A 201 -8.03 24.76 -23.69
CA SER A 201 -7.23 25.93 -23.35
C SER A 201 -7.61 26.49 -21.98
N VAL A 202 -6.68 27.20 -21.33
CA VAL A 202 -6.99 27.87 -20.05
C VAL A 202 -8.11 28.89 -20.17
N THR A 203 -8.25 29.55 -21.32
CA THR A 203 -9.33 30.52 -21.56
C THR A 203 -10.70 29.84 -21.59
N GLU A 204 -10.82 28.68 -22.24
CA GLU A 204 -12.06 27.89 -22.27
C GLU A 204 -12.42 27.38 -20.87
N LEU A 205 -11.44 26.85 -20.14
CA LEU A 205 -11.65 26.36 -18.77
C LEU A 205 -12.02 27.50 -17.81
N ALA A 206 -11.36 28.65 -17.92
CA ALA A 206 -11.65 29.82 -17.08
C ALA A 206 -13.06 30.37 -17.31
N ALA A 207 -13.50 30.42 -18.57
CA ALA A 207 -14.86 30.81 -18.93
C ALA A 207 -15.90 29.82 -18.38
N ALA A 208 -15.66 28.51 -18.48
CA ALA A 208 -16.57 27.47 -18.00
C ALA A 208 -16.70 27.43 -16.46
N THR A 209 -15.61 27.76 -15.76
CA THR A 209 -15.52 27.66 -14.29
C THR A 209 -15.71 29.00 -13.57
N GLY A 210 -15.85 30.11 -14.32
CA GLY A 210 -15.98 31.45 -13.74
C GLY A 210 -14.71 31.93 -13.02
N THR A 211 -13.53 31.52 -13.49
CA THR A 211 -12.24 31.81 -12.84
C THR A 211 -11.39 32.82 -13.62
N VAL A 212 -10.33 33.33 -12.99
CA VAL A 212 -9.37 34.25 -13.63
C VAL A 212 -8.34 33.44 -14.42
N PRO A 213 -8.13 33.67 -15.73
CA PRO A 213 -7.26 32.84 -16.57
C PRO A 213 -5.83 32.68 -16.05
N ASP A 214 -5.17 33.75 -15.58
CA ASP A 214 -3.80 33.65 -15.04
C ASP A 214 -3.75 32.82 -13.76
N ALA A 215 -4.70 33.02 -12.85
CA ALA A 215 -4.77 32.25 -11.61
C ALA A 215 -5.06 30.77 -11.88
N LEU A 216 -6.00 30.49 -12.80
CA LEU A 216 -6.32 29.13 -13.21
C LEU A 216 -5.12 28.45 -13.87
N TYR A 217 -4.42 29.13 -14.78
CA TYR A 217 -3.19 28.59 -15.40
C TYR A 217 -2.17 28.14 -14.34
N ARG A 218 -1.98 28.94 -13.29
CA ARG A 218 -1.04 28.61 -12.20
C ARG A 218 -1.45 27.38 -11.41
N LEU A 219 -2.76 27.15 -11.24
CA LEU A 219 -3.32 25.93 -10.65
C LEU A 219 -3.10 24.73 -11.59
N LEU A 220 -3.48 24.87 -12.86
CA LEU A 220 -3.40 23.80 -13.86
C LEU A 220 -1.96 23.33 -14.11
N ARG A 221 -0.99 24.25 -14.23
CA ARG A 221 0.44 23.87 -14.37
C ARG A 221 0.97 23.13 -13.14
N CYS A 222 0.48 23.48 -11.95
CA CYS A 222 0.86 22.78 -10.72
C CYS A 222 0.26 21.37 -10.70
N ALA A 223 -1.01 21.23 -11.09
CA ALA A 223 -1.68 19.94 -11.27
C ALA A 223 -0.96 19.05 -12.30
N ALA A 224 -0.52 19.65 -13.41
CA ALA A 224 0.23 18.96 -14.44
C ALA A 224 1.60 18.45 -13.93
N SER A 225 2.29 19.24 -13.10
CA SER A 225 3.57 18.83 -12.51
C SER A 225 3.49 17.61 -11.58
N VAL A 226 2.29 17.27 -11.09
CA VAL A 226 2.02 16.07 -10.27
C VAL A 226 1.19 15.01 -11.00
N GLY A 227 1.00 15.18 -12.32
CA GLY A 227 0.38 14.19 -13.20
C GLY A 227 -1.14 14.13 -13.16
N ILE A 228 -1.85 15.06 -12.49
CA ILE A 228 -3.32 15.12 -12.48
C ILE A 228 -3.86 15.59 -13.83
N LEU A 229 -3.10 16.45 -14.51
CA LEU A 229 -3.35 16.93 -15.86
C LEU A 229 -2.08 16.79 -16.70
N GLU A 230 -2.18 17.03 -17.99
CA GLU A 230 -1.04 17.16 -18.88
C GLU A 230 -1.12 18.51 -19.60
N GLU A 231 -0.06 19.32 -19.51
CA GLU A 231 0.08 20.54 -20.31
C GLU A 231 0.73 20.19 -21.66
N GLN A 232 -0.01 20.37 -22.74
CA GLN A 232 0.43 20.06 -24.09
C GLN A 232 1.32 21.17 -24.66
N PRO A 233 2.15 20.88 -25.69
CA PRO A 233 3.03 21.88 -26.30
C PRO A 233 2.34 23.14 -26.85
N ASP A 234 1.04 23.05 -27.15
CA ASP A 234 0.21 24.16 -27.62
C ASP A 234 -0.43 24.98 -26.48
N GLY A 235 -0.11 24.67 -25.22
CA GLY A 235 -0.62 25.33 -24.02
C GLY A 235 -2.02 24.88 -23.59
N ARG A 236 -2.59 23.84 -24.19
CA ARG A 236 -3.84 23.21 -23.73
C ARG A 236 -3.58 22.20 -22.62
N PHE A 237 -4.58 21.97 -21.79
CA PHE A 237 -4.55 20.98 -20.71
C PHE A 237 -5.44 19.79 -21.06
N ALA A 238 -4.89 18.59 -20.94
CA ALA A 238 -5.59 17.32 -21.11
C ALA A 238 -5.77 16.60 -19.76
N GLY A 239 -6.81 15.78 -19.65
CA GLY A 239 -6.96 14.85 -18.54
C GLY A 239 -5.92 13.72 -18.60
N THR A 240 -5.63 13.11 -17.46
CA THR A 240 -4.75 11.94 -17.34
C THR A 240 -5.49 10.82 -16.62
N PRO A 241 -5.01 9.56 -16.66
CA PRO A 241 -5.60 8.48 -15.87
C PRO A 241 -5.66 8.76 -14.36
N LEU A 242 -4.74 9.60 -13.82
CA LEU A 242 -4.81 10.03 -12.42
C LEU A 242 -5.93 11.05 -12.20
N GLY A 243 -6.08 12.02 -13.11
CA GLY A 243 -7.14 13.02 -13.06
C GLY A 243 -8.55 12.44 -13.28
N ASP A 244 -8.67 11.35 -14.04
CA ASP A 244 -9.94 10.66 -14.29
C ASP A 244 -10.61 10.17 -13.00
N GLY A 245 -9.83 9.89 -11.95
CA GLY A 245 -10.37 9.56 -10.63
C GLY A 245 -11.16 10.69 -9.96
N LEU A 246 -11.16 11.91 -10.50
CA LEU A 246 -11.92 13.07 -10.00
C LEU A 246 -13.23 13.33 -10.76
N ARG A 247 -13.56 12.51 -11.76
CA ARG A 247 -14.76 12.72 -12.59
C ARG A 247 -16.04 12.49 -11.79
N ALA A 248 -17.07 13.29 -12.04
CA ALA A 248 -18.34 13.16 -11.33
C ALA A 248 -19.22 12.02 -11.87
N ASP A 249 -19.01 11.61 -13.13
CA ASP A 249 -19.77 10.56 -13.80
C ASP A 249 -19.24 9.14 -13.57
N ASP A 250 -18.06 9.01 -12.96
CA ASP A 250 -17.47 7.71 -12.63
C ASP A 250 -18.09 7.16 -11.33
N PRO A 251 -18.77 5.99 -11.35
CA PRO A 251 -19.27 5.35 -10.13
C PRO A 251 -18.17 4.96 -9.12
N TYR A 252 -16.90 4.92 -9.56
CA TYR A 252 -15.72 4.65 -8.73
C TYR A 252 -14.90 5.91 -8.43
N SER A 253 -15.48 7.10 -8.63
CA SER A 253 -14.80 8.38 -8.40
C SER A 253 -14.30 8.55 -6.96
N LEU A 254 -13.09 9.11 -6.85
CA LEU A 254 -12.49 9.61 -5.61
C LEU A 254 -12.94 11.04 -5.26
N LEU A 255 -13.74 11.67 -6.11
CA LEU A 255 -14.21 13.05 -5.93
C LEU A 255 -14.81 13.31 -4.53
N PRO A 256 -15.71 12.47 -3.97
CA PRO A 256 -16.26 12.70 -2.64
C PRO A 256 -15.21 12.65 -1.52
N LEU A 257 -14.17 11.82 -1.66
CA LEU A 257 -13.07 11.75 -0.69
C LEU A 257 -12.20 13.00 -0.78
N VAL A 258 -11.83 13.41 -1.99
CA VAL A 258 -11.00 14.61 -2.20
C VAL A 258 -11.67 15.85 -1.62
N LEU A 259 -12.98 16.03 -1.88
CA LEU A 259 -13.76 17.15 -1.34
C LEU A 259 -13.97 17.08 0.17
N HIS A 260 -13.88 15.89 0.75
CA HIS A 260 -13.99 15.66 2.19
C HIS A 260 -12.69 16.00 2.93
N SER A 261 -11.54 15.54 2.41
CA SER A 261 -10.24 15.65 3.06
C SER A 261 -9.75 17.09 3.28
N THR A 262 -10.31 18.06 2.56
CA THR A 262 -9.97 19.50 2.69
C THR A 262 -10.98 20.30 3.51
N ARG A 263 -12.03 19.66 4.06
CA ARG A 263 -13.04 20.35 4.87
C ARG A 263 -12.46 20.82 6.20
N SER A 264 -13.08 21.86 6.78
CA SER A 264 -12.63 22.46 8.04
C SER A 264 -12.66 21.47 9.20
N PHE A 265 -13.65 20.58 9.25
CA PHE A 265 -13.76 19.57 10.31
C PHE A 265 -12.72 18.45 10.21
N VAL A 266 -11.98 18.35 9.09
CA VAL A 266 -10.80 17.47 8.93
C VAL A 266 -9.51 18.27 9.14
N THR A 267 -9.36 19.36 8.38
CA THR A 267 -8.12 20.14 8.33
C THR A 267 -7.78 20.85 9.63
N LYS A 268 -8.77 21.36 10.38
CA LYS A 268 -8.49 22.03 11.67
C LYS A 268 -7.97 21.05 12.73
N PRO A 269 -8.62 19.89 12.99
CA PRO A 269 -8.04 18.87 13.87
C PRO A 269 -6.64 18.41 13.46
N PHE A 270 -6.39 18.15 12.17
CA PHE A 270 -5.06 17.76 11.69
C PHE A 270 -4.02 18.86 11.85
N GLY A 271 -4.40 20.13 11.71
CA GLY A 271 -3.57 21.28 12.06
C GLY A 271 -3.14 21.30 13.53
N ALA A 272 -3.87 20.59 14.40
CA ALA A 272 -3.58 20.40 15.80
C ALA A 272 -3.14 18.96 16.16
N LEU A 273 -2.66 18.15 15.20
CA LEU A 273 -2.22 16.76 15.42
C LEU A 273 -1.31 16.58 16.65
N ALA A 274 -0.41 17.52 16.92
CA ALA A 274 0.47 17.48 18.09
C ALA A 274 -0.29 17.42 19.43
N HIS A 275 -1.53 17.92 19.50
CA HIS A 275 -2.41 17.77 20.66
C HIS A 275 -2.71 16.29 20.90
N SER A 276 -3.20 15.58 19.88
CA SER A 276 -3.54 14.16 19.98
C SER A 276 -2.34 13.30 20.30
N ILE A 277 -1.17 13.59 19.73
CA ILE A 277 0.07 12.87 20.07
C ILE A 277 0.49 13.07 21.53
N ARG A 278 0.27 14.27 22.10
CA ARG A 278 0.67 14.57 23.48
C ARG A 278 -0.31 14.07 24.53
N THR A 279 -1.58 13.93 24.16
CA THR A 279 -2.67 13.67 25.12
C THR A 279 -3.31 12.30 24.95
N GLY A 280 -3.23 11.71 23.75
CA GLY A 280 -4.02 10.55 23.36
C GLY A 280 -5.47 10.89 22.96
N GLU A 281 -5.88 12.16 23.04
CA GLU A 281 -7.26 12.59 22.83
C GLU A 281 -7.48 13.19 21.43
N PRO A 282 -8.71 13.13 20.88
CA PRO A 282 -9.02 13.74 19.59
C PRO A 282 -8.86 15.26 19.61
N ALA A 283 -8.38 15.82 18.50
CA ALA A 283 -8.16 17.26 18.36
C ALA A 283 -9.44 18.03 17.98
N THR A 284 -10.60 17.38 17.90
CA THR A 284 -11.88 17.99 17.52
C THR A 284 -12.42 18.93 18.60
N VAL A 285 -12.36 18.57 19.89
CA VAL A 285 -12.80 19.46 20.97
C VAL A 285 -12.05 20.80 20.97
N PRO A 286 -10.71 20.86 20.97
CA PRO A 286 -9.99 22.13 20.97
C PRO A 286 -10.09 22.93 19.66
N THR A 287 -10.47 22.32 18.53
CA THR A 287 -10.47 23.00 17.22
C THR A 287 -11.87 23.28 16.65
N LEU A 288 -12.85 22.46 17.00
CA LEU A 288 -14.25 22.56 16.59
C LEU A 288 -15.19 22.91 17.76
N GLY A 289 -14.69 22.86 19.00
CA GLY A 289 -15.44 23.20 20.21
C GLY A 289 -16.27 22.06 20.80
N THR A 290 -16.31 20.90 20.14
CA THR A 290 -17.07 19.73 20.56
C THR A 290 -16.51 18.46 19.90
N ASP A 291 -17.00 17.29 20.29
CA ASP A 291 -16.66 16.02 19.64
C ASP A 291 -17.25 15.96 18.21
N ILE A 292 -16.65 15.13 17.35
CA ILE A 292 -17.01 15.09 15.93
C ILE A 292 -18.47 14.72 15.67
N TRP A 293 -19.05 13.85 16.51
CA TRP A 293 -20.43 13.40 16.34
C TRP A 293 -21.43 14.51 16.71
N ARG A 294 -21.18 15.23 17.81
CA ARG A 294 -21.94 16.44 18.16
C ARG A 294 -21.75 17.56 17.15
N TYR A 295 -20.55 17.70 16.58
CA TYR A 295 -20.29 18.65 15.50
C TYR A 295 -21.20 18.35 14.30
N PHE A 296 -21.27 17.10 13.84
CA PHE A 296 -22.15 16.73 12.71
C PHE A 296 -23.64 16.90 13.04
N ALA A 297 -24.06 16.58 14.27
CA ALA A 297 -25.44 16.83 14.70
C ALA A 297 -25.80 18.33 14.67
N GLY A 298 -24.84 19.21 15.02
CA GLY A 298 -24.99 20.66 14.93
C GLY A 298 -24.79 21.26 13.54
N ASN A 299 -24.21 20.49 12.60
CA ASN A 299 -23.91 20.90 11.22
C ASN A 299 -24.39 19.81 10.24
N PRO A 300 -25.71 19.68 9.99
CA PRO A 300 -26.27 18.57 9.24
C PRO A 300 -25.75 18.43 7.81
N GLU A 301 -25.37 19.54 7.16
CA GLU A 301 -24.75 19.50 5.82
C GLU A 301 -23.39 18.80 5.84
N ASP A 302 -22.55 19.12 6.83
CA ASP A 302 -21.24 18.47 7.00
C ASP A 302 -21.41 16.99 7.38
N GLY A 303 -22.40 16.68 8.23
CA GLY A 303 -22.75 15.31 8.59
C GLY A 303 -23.19 14.49 7.37
N ALA A 304 -24.10 15.03 6.55
CA ALA A 304 -24.57 14.38 5.33
C ALA A 304 -23.42 14.17 4.31
N ARG A 305 -22.48 15.12 4.21
CA ARG A 305 -21.28 14.98 3.38
C ARG A 305 -20.37 13.86 3.89
N PHE A 306 -20.13 13.79 5.20
CA PHE A 306 -19.36 12.70 5.81
C PHE A 306 -20.01 11.34 5.50
N ASP A 307 -21.31 11.19 5.76
CA ASP A 307 -22.05 9.95 5.54
C ASP A 307 -22.01 9.54 4.05
N HIS A 308 -22.19 10.50 3.14
CA HIS A 308 -22.11 10.27 1.70
C HIS A 308 -20.70 9.80 1.27
N THR A 309 -19.64 10.46 1.72
CA THR A 309 -18.26 10.09 1.37
C THR A 309 -17.92 8.69 1.88
N MET A 310 -18.25 8.37 3.14
CA MET A 310 -18.01 7.04 3.71
C MET A 310 -18.80 5.95 2.98
N THR A 311 -20.03 6.25 2.58
CA THR A 311 -20.86 5.35 1.78
C THR A 311 -20.23 5.06 0.41
N THR A 312 -19.76 6.09 -0.30
CA THR A 312 -19.17 5.94 -1.65
C THR A 312 -17.87 5.12 -1.61
N LEU A 313 -16.98 5.38 -0.67
CA LEU A 313 -15.73 4.61 -0.52
C LEU A 313 -15.99 3.14 -0.16
N GLY A 314 -17.04 2.87 0.62
CA GLY A 314 -17.41 1.52 1.01
C GLY A 314 -17.89 0.64 -0.16
N ARG A 315 -18.34 1.23 -1.28
CA ARG A 315 -18.95 0.48 -2.39
C ARG A 315 -17.97 -0.46 -3.09
N TRP A 316 -16.72 -0.04 -3.25
CA TRP A 316 -15.71 -0.74 -4.05
C TRP A 316 -15.44 -2.17 -3.57
N GLU A 317 -15.45 -2.35 -2.26
CA GLU A 317 -15.16 -3.64 -1.63
C GLU A 317 -16.43 -4.36 -1.16
N THR A 318 -17.62 -3.74 -1.29
CA THR A 318 -18.88 -4.31 -0.77
C THR A 318 -19.14 -5.71 -1.32
N GLU A 319 -19.05 -5.92 -2.63
CA GLU A 319 -19.32 -7.24 -3.21
C GLU A 319 -18.32 -8.30 -2.73
N ARG A 320 -17.03 -7.95 -2.60
CA ARG A 320 -16.00 -8.86 -2.06
C ARG A 320 -16.21 -9.19 -0.59
N HIS A 321 -16.63 -8.20 0.20
CA HIS A 321 -16.98 -8.43 1.59
C HIS A 321 -18.20 -9.35 1.70
N LEU A 322 -19.20 -9.17 0.84
CA LEU A 322 -20.38 -10.02 0.81
C LEU A 322 -20.07 -11.46 0.39
N ASP A 323 -19.05 -11.70 -0.44
CA ASP A 323 -18.58 -13.05 -0.75
C ASP A 323 -18.09 -13.80 0.50
N VAL A 324 -17.47 -13.09 1.45
CA VAL A 324 -17.03 -13.66 2.73
C VAL A 324 -18.19 -13.78 3.71
N VAL A 325 -19.06 -12.76 3.77
CA VAL A 325 -20.23 -12.78 4.67
C VAL A 325 -21.18 -13.92 4.30
N GLY A 326 -21.40 -14.17 3.00
CA GLY A 326 -22.38 -15.13 2.50
C GLY A 326 -23.78 -14.84 3.05
N PRO A 327 -24.38 -13.69 2.74
CA PRO A 327 -25.62 -13.21 3.38
C PRO A 327 -26.81 -14.16 3.21
N GLU A 328 -26.80 -15.01 2.19
CA GLU A 328 -27.88 -15.96 1.84
C GLU A 328 -28.11 -17.03 2.91
N ARG A 329 -27.15 -17.23 3.83
CA ARG A 329 -27.27 -18.19 4.94
C ARG A 329 -28.03 -17.65 6.16
N PHE A 330 -28.48 -16.39 6.13
CA PHE A 330 -29.12 -15.72 7.26
C PHE A 330 -30.54 -15.28 6.90
N GLY A 331 -31.50 -15.46 7.81
CA GLY A 331 -32.88 -15.01 7.62
C GLY A 331 -33.06 -13.54 8.01
N ARG A 332 -32.30 -13.06 8.99
CA ARG A 332 -32.35 -11.65 9.44
C ARG A 332 -30.97 -11.09 9.75
N ILE A 333 -30.62 -9.97 9.12
CA ILE A 333 -29.30 -9.33 9.20
C ILE A 333 -29.41 -7.94 9.83
N ALA A 334 -28.74 -7.71 10.95
CA ALA A 334 -28.58 -6.39 11.56
C ALA A 334 -27.31 -5.69 11.05
N ASP A 335 -27.45 -4.49 10.52
CA ASP A 335 -26.36 -3.57 10.18
C ASP A 335 -26.33 -2.45 11.23
N LEU A 336 -25.37 -2.53 12.16
CA LEU A 336 -25.25 -1.65 13.31
C LEU A 336 -24.28 -0.52 12.96
N GLY A 337 -24.74 0.73 12.94
CA GLY A 337 -23.96 1.84 12.40
C GLY A 337 -23.82 1.78 10.87
N GLY A 338 -24.85 1.27 10.18
CA GLY A 338 -24.82 1.03 8.72
C GLY A 338 -24.89 2.29 7.85
N GLY A 339 -24.82 3.49 8.42
CA GLY A 339 -24.99 4.76 7.72
C GLY A 339 -26.29 4.81 6.89
N GLN A 340 -26.16 5.08 5.59
CA GLN A 340 -27.30 5.14 4.66
C GLN A 340 -27.79 3.75 4.21
N GLY A 341 -27.30 2.65 4.78
CA GLY A 341 -27.80 1.29 4.55
C GLY A 341 -27.35 0.65 3.23
N HIS A 342 -26.30 1.16 2.58
CA HIS A 342 -25.86 0.64 1.29
C HIS A 342 -25.34 -0.80 1.37
N PHE A 343 -24.59 -1.13 2.43
CA PHE A 343 -24.07 -2.48 2.64
C PHE A 343 -25.20 -3.48 2.90
N LEU A 344 -26.12 -3.17 3.82
CA LEU A 344 -27.32 -3.97 4.06
C LEU A 344 -28.16 -4.15 2.79
N ALA A 345 -28.36 -3.09 2.00
CA ALA A 345 -29.11 -3.19 0.75
C ALA A 345 -28.46 -4.18 -0.23
N ALA A 346 -27.14 -4.11 -0.39
CA ALA A 346 -26.40 -5.04 -1.24
C ALA A 346 -26.50 -6.49 -0.72
N ALA A 347 -26.39 -6.71 0.60
CA ALA A 347 -26.59 -8.02 1.22
C ALA A 347 -27.99 -8.59 0.92
N LEU A 348 -29.03 -7.77 1.07
CA LEU A 348 -30.42 -8.17 0.86
C LEU A 348 -30.78 -8.38 -0.61
N ARG A 349 -30.04 -7.79 -1.56
CA ARG A 349 -30.19 -8.13 -2.99
C ARG A 349 -29.65 -9.52 -3.30
N ARG A 350 -28.58 -9.96 -2.63
CA ARG A 350 -28.03 -11.31 -2.76
C ARG A 350 -28.87 -12.35 -2.03
N ALA A 351 -29.47 -11.97 -0.90
CA ALA A 351 -30.35 -12.81 -0.10
C ALA A 351 -31.83 -12.37 -0.24
N PRO A 352 -32.56 -12.81 -1.28
CA PRO A 352 -33.92 -12.34 -1.55
C PRO A 352 -34.93 -12.71 -0.47
N ASP A 353 -34.71 -13.83 0.23
CA ASP A 353 -35.57 -14.33 1.31
C ASP A 353 -35.24 -13.72 2.69
N ALA A 354 -34.15 -12.97 2.79
CA ALA A 354 -33.73 -12.35 4.04
C ALA A 354 -34.43 -11.01 4.29
N SER A 355 -34.55 -10.65 5.57
CA SER A 355 -34.91 -9.32 6.05
C SER A 355 -33.73 -8.65 6.75
N GLY A 356 -33.80 -7.33 6.90
CA GLY A 356 -32.72 -6.55 7.51
C GLY A 356 -33.19 -5.65 8.65
N VAL A 357 -32.28 -5.33 9.55
CA VAL A 357 -32.41 -4.24 10.52
C VAL A 357 -31.28 -3.24 10.29
N LEU A 358 -31.61 -2.00 9.96
CA LEU A 358 -30.64 -0.91 9.92
C LEU A 358 -30.75 -0.13 11.25
N PHE A 359 -29.71 -0.20 12.07
CA PHE A 359 -29.62 0.55 13.31
C PHE A 359 -28.63 1.71 13.15
N GLU A 360 -29.08 2.94 13.29
CA GLU A 360 -28.23 4.14 13.13
C GLU A 360 -28.77 5.33 13.93
N ARG A 361 -28.01 6.42 13.96
CA ARG A 361 -28.44 7.70 14.52
C ARG A 361 -29.64 8.26 13.75
N PRO A 362 -30.53 9.04 14.40
CA PRO A 362 -31.77 9.53 13.78
C PRO A 362 -31.61 10.14 12.39
N GLY A 363 -30.66 11.08 12.21
CA GLY A 363 -30.45 11.74 10.91
C GLY A 363 -29.95 10.81 9.80
N ALA A 364 -29.14 9.80 10.13
CA ALA A 364 -28.62 8.84 9.15
C ALA A 364 -29.71 7.84 8.72
N VAL A 365 -30.54 7.39 9.67
CA VAL A 365 -31.68 6.48 9.41
C VAL A 365 -32.73 7.11 8.50
N GLU A 366 -32.99 8.41 8.67
CA GLU A 366 -33.90 9.15 7.80
C GLU A 366 -33.38 9.18 6.36
N ALA A 367 -32.09 9.51 6.18
CA ALA A 367 -31.45 9.54 4.86
C ALA A 367 -31.35 8.15 4.19
N ALA A 368 -31.32 7.06 4.98
CA ALA A 368 -31.28 5.71 4.45
C ALA A 368 -32.54 5.30 3.69
N ALA A 369 -33.69 5.94 3.96
CA ALA A 369 -34.96 5.60 3.31
C ALA A 369 -34.86 5.61 1.78
N GLU A 370 -34.35 6.72 1.23
CA GLU A 370 -34.21 6.95 -0.20
C GLU A 370 -33.25 5.94 -0.84
N VAL A 371 -32.15 5.61 -0.15
CA VAL A 371 -31.19 4.61 -0.63
C VAL A 371 -31.83 3.23 -0.67
N LEU A 372 -32.52 2.82 0.38
CA LEU A 372 -33.17 1.50 0.46
C LEU A 372 -34.30 1.36 -0.57
N ASP A 373 -35.07 2.42 -0.80
CA ASP A 373 -36.11 2.49 -1.83
C ASP A 373 -35.49 2.37 -3.23
N ALA A 374 -34.45 3.15 -3.52
CA ALA A 374 -33.75 3.11 -4.80
C ALA A 374 -33.08 1.74 -5.08
N GLN A 375 -32.72 0.99 -4.03
CA GLN A 375 -32.20 -0.37 -4.16
C GLN A 375 -33.29 -1.45 -4.16
N GLY A 376 -34.57 -1.09 -3.99
CA GLY A 376 -35.71 -2.01 -4.05
C GLY A 376 -35.81 -2.97 -2.86
N VAL A 377 -35.28 -2.58 -1.68
CA VAL A 377 -35.23 -3.45 -0.49
C VAL A 377 -35.96 -2.89 0.73
N ALA A 378 -36.50 -1.66 0.64
CA ALA A 378 -37.03 -0.94 1.79
C ALA A 378 -38.12 -1.70 2.58
N GLU A 379 -39.02 -2.41 1.91
CA GLU A 379 -40.08 -3.19 2.58
C GLU A 379 -39.53 -4.34 3.44
N ARG A 380 -38.29 -4.77 3.20
CA ARG A 380 -37.62 -5.84 3.95
C ARG A 380 -36.70 -5.31 5.04
N VAL A 381 -36.59 -3.99 5.21
CA VAL A 381 -35.69 -3.36 6.18
C VAL A 381 -36.47 -2.67 7.29
N THR A 382 -36.31 -3.15 8.51
CA THR A 382 -36.70 -2.41 9.72
C THR A 382 -35.62 -1.36 10.01
N ARG A 383 -36.02 -0.10 10.10
CA ARG A 383 -35.12 1.02 10.42
C ARG A 383 -35.29 1.41 11.89
N ILE A 384 -34.20 1.40 12.65
CA ILE A 384 -34.17 1.73 14.08
C ILE A 384 -33.22 2.91 14.28
N ALA A 385 -33.78 4.04 14.72
CA ALA A 385 -33.00 5.18 15.15
C ALA A 385 -32.60 5.03 16.63
N GLY A 386 -31.30 5.08 16.93
CA GLY A 386 -30.80 4.94 18.30
C GLY A 386 -29.29 5.14 18.46
N ASP A 387 -28.83 5.02 19.69
CA ASP A 387 -27.43 4.99 20.10
C ASP A 387 -27.10 3.59 20.65
N PHE A 388 -26.26 2.85 19.94
CA PHE A 388 -25.92 1.46 20.28
C PHE A 388 -25.18 1.28 21.62
N PHE A 389 -24.79 2.37 22.29
CA PHE A 389 -24.23 2.32 23.62
C PHE A 389 -25.24 2.49 24.74
N THR A 390 -26.44 3.01 24.44
CA THR A 390 -27.45 3.30 25.47
C THR A 390 -28.80 2.63 25.19
N ASP A 391 -29.11 2.40 23.92
CA ASP A 391 -30.33 1.76 23.48
C ASP A 391 -30.15 0.24 23.27
N PRO A 392 -31.21 -0.56 23.44
CA PRO A 392 -31.16 -1.99 23.19
C PRO A 392 -30.90 -2.29 21.70
N LEU A 393 -30.03 -3.26 21.44
CA LEU A 393 -29.74 -3.76 20.10
C LEU A 393 -30.80 -4.80 19.67
N PRO A 394 -31.07 -4.95 18.36
CA PRO A 394 -32.00 -5.97 17.86
C PRO A 394 -31.54 -7.37 18.27
N ASP A 395 -32.39 -8.11 18.97
CA ASP A 395 -32.12 -9.43 19.52
C ASP A 395 -32.76 -10.56 18.69
N ASP A 396 -33.31 -10.28 17.52
CA ASP A 396 -33.99 -11.25 16.67
C ASP A 396 -33.21 -11.60 15.38
N CYS A 397 -31.91 -11.29 15.32
CA CYS A 397 -31.08 -11.42 14.11
C CYS A 397 -30.12 -12.63 14.13
N ASP A 398 -29.82 -13.17 12.95
CA ASP A 398 -28.87 -14.27 12.76
C ASP A 398 -27.45 -13.77 12.41
N ALA A 399 -27.35 -12.56 11.87
CA ALA A 399 -26.09 -11.92 11.54
C ALA A 399 -26.08 -10.47 12.03
N TYR A 400 -24.95 -10.05 12.58
CA TYR A 400 -24.69 -8.69 13.03
C TYR A 400 -23.48 -8.15 12.29
N VAL A 401 -23.60 -6.97 11.70
CA VAL A 401 -22.53 -6.33 10.93
C VAL A 401 -22.14 -5.03 11.59
N LEU A 402 -20.83 -4.83 11.76
CA LEU A 402 -20.19 -3.59 12.17
C LEU A 402 -19.15 -3.22 11.12
N LYS A 403 -19.50 -2.33 10.18
CA LYS A 403 -18.60 -1.93 9.09
C LYS A 403 -18.11 -0.50 9.31
N ALA A 404 -16.79 -0.33 9.49
CA ALA A 404 -16.18 0.98 9.79
C ALA A 404 -16.84 1.66 11.01
N VAL A 405 -16.99 0.91 12.10
CA VAL A 405 -17.68 1.36 13.33
C VAL A 405 -16.73 1.32 14.51
N LEU A 406 -16.16 0.16 14.82
CA LEU A 406 -15.30 -0.08 15.98
C LEU A 406 -13.97 0.69 15.89
N HIS A 407 -13.50 1.01 14.68
CA HIS A 407 -12.31 1.83 14.50
C HIS A 407 -12.49 3.29 14.97
N ASN A 408 -13.73 3.79 15.08
CA ASN A 408 -14.01 5.13 15.59
C ASN A 408 -13.87 5.21 17.12
N TRP A 409 -13.62 4.08 17.80
CA TRP A 409 -13.71 3.99 19.25
C TRP A 409 -12.42 3.44 19.88
N PRO A 410 -12.06 3.93 21.08
CA PRO A 410 -11.01 3.30 21.89
C PRO A 410 -11.45 1.91 22.35
N ASP A 411 -10.51 1.11 22.83
CA ASP A 411 -10.74 -0.30 23.15
C ASP A 411 -11.83 -0.49 24.22
N GLU A 412 -11.94 0.40 25.20
CA GLU A 412 -12.96 0.36 26.25
C GLU A 412 -14.38 0.45 25.66
N ARG A 413 -14.60 1.40 24.74
CA ARG A 413 -15.88 1.59 24.06
C ARG A 413 -16.16 0.48 23.05
N ALA A 414 -15.14 -0.02 22.36
CA ALA A 414 -15.27 -1.18 21.50
C ALA A 414 -15.72 -2.43 22.28
N VAL A 415 -15.20 -2.64 23.50
CA VAL A 415 -15.62 -3.74 24.40
C VAL A 415 -17.09 -3.59 24.80
N GLU A 416 -17.53 -2.38 25.15
CA GLU A 416 -18.94 -2.13 25.51
C GLU A 416 -19.89 -2.52 24.37
N LEU A 417 -19.61 -2.06 23.14
CA LEU A 417 -20.43 -2.39 21.98
C LEU A 417 -20.40 -3.89 21.65
N LEU A 418 -19.22 -4.50 21.62
CA LEU A 418 -19.10 -5.94 21.36
C LEU A 418 -19.83 -6.77 22.43
N THR A 419 -19.79 -6.34 23.68
CA THR A 419 -20.52 -6.99 24.79
C THR A 419 -22.03 -6.85 24.61
N ALA A 420 -22.52 -5.68 24.19
CA ALA A 420 -23.93 -5.47 23.85
C ALA A 420 -24.38 -6.38 22.70
N VAL A 421 -23.56 -6.51 21.64
CA VAL A 421 -23.83 -7.44 20.53
C VAL A 421 -23.81 -8.89 21.01
N ARG A 422 -22.86 -9.27 21.86
CA ARG A 422 -22.81 -10.60 22.46
C ARG A 422 -24.07 -10.90 23.28
N GLY A 423 -24.56 -9.90 24.01
CA GLY A 423 -25.82 -9.95 24.75
C GLY A 423 -27.01 -10.18 23.82
N ALA A 424 -27.14 -9.40 22.75
CA ALA A 424 -28.21 -9.56 21.76
C ALA A 424 -28.18 -10.94 21.09
N ILE A 425 -27.00 -11.53 20.83
CA ILE A 425 -26.88 -12.88 20.29
C ILE A 425 -27.37 -13.97 21.26
N GLU A 426 -27.23 -13.75 22.56
CA GLU A 426 -27.54 -14.71 23.62
C GLU A 426 -26.89 -16.10 23.37
N ASP A 427 -27.64 -17.20 23.50
CA ASP A 427 -27.13 -18.56 23.32
C ASP A 427 -27.20 -19.06 21.87
N ARG A 428 -27.54 -18.20 20.90
CA ARG A 428 -27.66 -18.59 19.48
C ARG A 428 -26.29 -18.79 18.84
N ARG A 429 -25.73 -19.99 19.01
CA ARG A 429 -24.41 -20.38 18.48
C ARG A 429 -24.31 -20.36 16.94
N ALA A 430 -25.45 -20.39 16.25
CA ALA A 430 -25.50 -20.23 14.80
C ALA A 430 -25.32 -18.78 14.35
N ALA A 431 -25.61 -17.80 15.21
CA ALA A 431 -25.48 -16.40 14.87
C ALA A 431 -24.01 -15.99 14.66
N ARG A 432 -23.78 -14.97 13.83
CA ARG A 432 -22.44 -14.48 13.50
C ARG A 432 -22.34 -12.98 13.66
N LEU A 433 -21.18 -12.52 14.11
CA LEU A 433 -20.77 -11.13 14.04
C LEU A 433 -19.76 -10.98 12.90
N PHE A 434 -19.96 -9.98 12.05
CA PHE A 434 -19.04 -9.57 11.00
C PHE A 434 -18.53 -8.18 11.29
N ILE A 435 -17.22 -8.04 11.44
CA ILE A 435 -16.57 -6.74 11.53
C ILE A 435 -15.87 -6.49 10.21
N VAL A 436 -16.13 -5.35 9.58
CA VAL A 436 -15.55 -5.00 8.28
C VAL A 436 -14.69 -3.75 8.46
N GLU A 437 -13.39 -3.95 8.69
CA GLU A 437 -12.41 -2.90 9.01
C GLU A 437 -11.04 -3.20 8.40
N HIS A 438 -10.14 -2.21 8.43
CA HIS A 438 -8.80 -2.33 7.88
C HIS A 438 -7.86 -2.94 8.94
N VAL A 439 -7.40 -4.17 8.71
CA VAL A 439 -6.43 -4.80 9.61
C VAL A 439 -5.02 -4.31 9.29
N VAL A 440 -4.38 -3.60 10.22
CA VAL A 440 -3.08 -2.95 10.00
C VAL A 440 -1.97 -3.98 9.72
N ALA A 441 -1.20 -3.76 8.66
CA ALA A 441 -0.03 -4.57 8.33
C ALA A 441 1.19 -4.28 9.21
N GLU A 442 1.94 -5.33 9.53
CA GLU A 442 3.19 -5.22 10.30
C GLU A 442 4.35 -4.54 9.54
N GLY A 443 5.31 -4.04 10.31
CA GLY A 443 6.58 -3.51 9.80
C GLY A 443 6.47 -2.18 9.04
N ASN A 444 7.41 -1.94 8.14
CA ASN A 444 7.59 -0.65 7.45
C ASN A 444 6.91 -0.56 6.08
N ARG A 445 6.10 -1.56 5.70
CA ARG A 445 5.39 -1.54 4.42
C ARG A 445 4.40 -0.38 4.36
N TRP A 446 4.24 0.20 3.18
CA TRP A 446 3.15 1.14 2.93
C TRP A 446 1.82 0.42 3.15
N ASP A 447 0.97 1.04 3.96
CA ASP A 447 -0.37 0.57 4.28
C ASP A 447 -1.23 1.79 4.59
N HIS A 448 -2.31 1.96 3.84
CA HIS A 448 -3.24 3.07 4.06
C HIS A 448 -3.82 3.06 5.48
N ALA A 449 -3.92 1.90 6.14
CA ALA A 449 -4.42 1.79 7.52
C ALA A 449 -3.60 2.64 8.50
N LYS A 450 -2.31 2.83 8.24
CA LYS A 450 -1.44 3.61 9.13
C LYS A 450 -1.73 5.10 9.05
N PHE A 451 -2.21 5.57 7.90
CA PHE A 451 -2.70 6.93 7.75
C PHE A 451 -4.10 7.05 8.35
N LEU A 452 -4.98 6.09 8.05
CA LEU A 452 -6.35 6.03 8.59
C LEU A 452 -6.36 5.95 10.13
N ASP A 453 -5.39 5.27 10.75
CA ASP A 453 -5.23 5.21 12.20
C ASP A 453 -5.02 6.62 12.81
N LEU A 454 -4.33 7.51 12.10
CA LEU A 454 -4.21 8.91 12.50
C LEU A 454 -5.53 9.66 12.31
N ASP A 455 -6.31 9.39 11.26
CA ASP A 455 -7.67 9.95 11.14
C ASP A 455 -8.52 9.53 12.34
N MET A 456 -8.46 8.25 12.71
CA MET A 456 -9.21 7.69 13.85
C MET A 456 -8.81 8.37 15.16
N LEU A 457 -7.51 8.50 15.42
CA LEU A 457 -7.01 9.18 16.62
C LEU A 457 -7.41 10.67 16.66
N VAL A 458 -7.18 11.40 15.56
CA VAL A 458 -7.31 12.86 15.52
C VAL A 458 -8.77 13.29 15.54
N LEU A 459 -9.64 12.58 14.83
CA LEU A 459 -11.04 12.99 14.65
C LEU A 459 -11.96 12.33 15.69
N PHE A 460 -11.76 11.03 15.94
CA PHE A 460 -12.72 10.21 16.71
C PHE A 460 -12.19 9.80 18.09
N GLY A 461 -10.88 9.79 18.30
CA GLY A 461 -10.25 9.16 19.47
C GLY A 461 -10.23 7.63 19.38
N GLY A 462 -10.44 7.11 18.16
CA GLY A 462 -10.44 5.71 17.83
C GLY A 462 -9.07 5.20 17.41
N ARG A 463 -9.06 4.02 16.79
CA ARG A 463 -7.84 3.37 16.27
C ARG A 463 -8.14 2.27 15.27
N GLU A 464 -7.22 2.08 14.33
CA GLU A 464 -7.09 0.84 13.59
C GLU A 464 -6.36 -0.21 14.44
N ARG A 465 -6.61 -1.49 14.14
CA ARG A 465 -6.13 -2.61 14.98
C ARG A 465 -5.41 -3.66 14.14
N ARG A 466 -4.30 -4.16 14.66
CA ARG A 466 -3.60 -5.34 14.11
C ARG A 466 -4.37 -6.60 14.44
N HIS A 467 -4.10 -7.68 13.70
CA HIS A 467 -4.72 -8.99 13.93
C HIS A 467 -4.60 -9.46 15.39
N GLY A 468 -3.43 -9.33 16.01
CA GLY A 468 -3.23 -9.70 17.41
C GLY A 468 -4.06 -8.86 18.40
N GLU A 469 -4.35 -7.60 18.08
CA GLU A 469 -5.20 -6.71 18.88
C GLU A 469 -6.68 -7.10 18.76
N TRP A 470 -7.16 -7.36 17.54
CA TRP A 470 -8.50 -7.90 17.29
C TRP A 470 -8.78 -9.18 18.06
N ARG A 471 -7.86 -10.16 17.99
CA ARG A 471 -8.01 -11.44 18.68
C ARG A 471 -8.21 -11.27 20.19
N ARG A 472 -7.42 -10.38 20.83
CA ARG A 472 -7.53 -10.10 22.27
C ARG A 472 -8.83 -9.38 22.61
N LEU A 473 -9.22 -8.40 21.80
CA LEU A 473 -10.44 -7.63 22.00
C LEU A 473 -11.68 -8.54 21.92
N LEU A 474 -11.76 -9.38 20.89
CA LEU A 474 -12.87 -10.31 20.67
C LEU A 474 -12.97 -11.37 21.76
N ALA A 475 -11.85 -11.96 22.19
CA ALA A 475 -11.85 -12.99 23.23
C ALA A 475 -12.46 -12.49 24.56
N ARG A 476 -12.11 -11.25 24.96
CA ARG A 476 -12.67 -10.57 26.14
C ARG A 476 -14.18 -10.33 26.05
N CYS A 477 -14.74 -10.33 24.85
CA CYS A 477 -16.15 -10.07 24.59
C CYS A 477 -16.94 -11.35 24.26
N GLY A 478 -16.35 -12.54 24.46
CA GLY A 478 -17.01 -13.81 24.14
C GLY A 478 -17.13 -14.07 22.64
N PHE A 479 -16.16 -13.62 21.84
CA PHE A 479 -16.07 -13.92 20.42
C PHE A 479 -14.73 -14.55 20.04
N ALA A 480 -14.76 -15.43 19.04
CA ALA A 480 -13.57 -15.98 18.41
C ALA A 480 -13.64 -15.78 16.89
N LEU A 481 -12.50 -15.44 16.28
CA LEU A 481 -12.38 -15.39 14.83
C LEU A 481 -12.54 -16.79 14.24
N VAL A 482 -13.29 -16.89 13.15
CA VAL A 482 -13.47 -18.14 12.40
C VAL A 482 -12.22 -18.47 11.57
N ALA A 483 -11.57 -17.44 11.02
CA ALA A 483 -10.33 -17.55 10.26
C ALA A 483 -9.44 -16.31 10.51
N PRO A 484 -8.12 -16.41 10.33
CA PRO A 484 -7.25 -15.24 10.40
C PRO A 484 -7.57 -14.24 9.26
N PRO A 485 -7.59 -12.92 9.53
CA PRO A 485 -7.81 -11.92 8.51
C PRO A 485 -6.61 -11.75 7.59
N ARG A 486 -6.85 -11.11 6.43
CA ARG A 486 -5.79 -10.61 5.57
C ARG A 486 -5.32 -9.24 6.09
N GLU A 487 -4.07 -9.15 6.51
CA GLU A 487 -3.46 -7.90 6.98
C GLU A 487 -3.11 -6.95 5.82
N GLY A 488 -3.14 -5.64 6.07
CA GLY A 488 -2.88 -4.59 5.10
C GLY A 488 -4.05 -4.27 4.16
N HIS A 489 -5.24 -4.78 4.46
CA HIS A 489 -6.44 -4.58 3.63
C HIS A 489 -7.70 -4.38 4.48
N TRP A 490 -8.71 -3.71 3.92
CA TRP A 490 -10.08 -3.84 4.38
C TRP A 490 -10.50 -5.31 4.25
N THR A 491 -11.01 -5.88 5.34
CA THR A 491 -11.32 -7.31 5.39
C THR A 491 -12.50 -7.59 6.31
N VAL A 492 -13.10 -8.76 6.12
CA VAL A 492 -14.21 -9.24 6.94
C VAL A 492 -13.67 -10.17 8.01
N LEU A 493 -13.89 -9.80 9.26
CA LEU A 493 -13.63 -10.61 10.45
C LEU A 493 -14.93 -11.35 10.81
N GLU A 494 -15.10 -12.58 10.31
CA GLU A 494 -16.19 -13.45 10.77
C GLU A 494 -15.90 -13.94 12.19
N CYS A 495 -16.79 -13.60 13.11
CA CYS A 495 -16.69 -13.89 14.53
C CYS A 495 -17.85 -14.80 14.96
N ARG A 496 -17.52 -15.88 15.66
CA ARG A 496 -18.51 -16.78 16.28
C ARG A 496 -18.58 -16.53 17.78
N PRO A 497 -19.79 -16.63 18.39
CA PRO A 497 -19.92 -16.51 19.84
C PRO A 497 -19.24 -17.71 20.54
N VAL A 498 -18.51 -17.42 21.60
CA VAL A 498 -17.86 -18.37 22.52
C VAL A 498 -18.14 -17.95 23.97
N GLU A 499 -17.72 -18.78 24.92
CA GLU A 499 -17.66 -18.34 26.32
C GLU A 499 -16.53 -17.32 26.45
N ALA A 500 -16.78 -16.23 27.19
CA ALA A 500 -15.79 -15.17 27.40
C ALA A 500 -14.63 -15.68 28.29
N GLU A 501 -13.41 -15.29 27.97
CA GLU A 501 -12.18 -15.63 28.71
C GLU A 501 -11.96 -14.74 29.95
#